data_AF-A0A3D8IFZ8-F1
#
_entry.id   AF-A0A3D8IFZ8-F1
#
_cell.length_a   1.000
_cell.length_b   1.000
_cell.length_c   1.000
_cell.angle_alpha   90.00
_cell.angle_beta   90.00
_cell.angle_gamma   90.00
#
_symmetry.space_group_name_H-M   'P 1'
#
loop_
_entity.id
_entity.type
_entity.pdbx_description
1 polymer ?
#
loop_
_entity_poly.entity_id
_entity_poly.type
_entity_poly.pdbx_seq_one_letter_code
_entity_poly.pdbx_strand_id
1 'polypeptide(L)'
;MKQVVGGARVTSNFIKHYGVMNNYGQNIYYTAYYPITLETYMDTLYINLVSSEVAAVEATYDFRTNKVSTSIVAINTKDYVNMRYLNTQAEIKDFNRVDSWIRQDKINIKYFK
;
A
#
# COMPACT_ATOMS: atom_id res chain seq x y z
N MET A 1 27.50 12.52 9.74
CA MET A 1 26.24 13.27 9.95
C MET A 1 25.10 12.26 10.00
N LYS A 2 24.34 12.23 11.10
CA LYS A 2 23.19 11.32 11.26
C LYS A 2 22.02 11.95 10.50
N GLN A 3 21.75 11.45 9.30
CA GLN A 3 20.61 11.88 8.49
C GLN A 3 19.35 11.58 9.31
N VAL A 4 18.50 12.59 9.54
CA VAL A 4 17.23 12.40 10.23
C VAL A 4 16.36 11.55 9.30
N VAL A 5 16.17 10.29 9.69
CA VAL A 5 15.29 9.33 9.02
C VAL A 5 13.88 9.61 9.54
N GLY A 6 13.18 10.55 8.92
CA GLY A 6 11.85 10.95 9.33
C GLY A 6 11.14 11.68 8.19
N GLY A 7 9.80 11.69 8.25
CA GLY A 7 8.98 12.50 7.36
C GLY A 7 8.39 11.78 6.16
N ALA A 8 8.08 10.48 6.26
CA ALA A 8 7.19 9.81 5.32
C ALA A 8 5.95 9.29 6.04
N ARG A 9 4.78 9.49 5.44
CA ARG A 9 3.49 9.03 5.96
C ARG A 9 2.73 8.25 4.91
N VAL A 10 1.99 7.24 5.35
CA VAL A 10 0.97 6.61 4.52
C VAL A 10 -0.28 7.49 4.53
N THR A 11 -0.95 7.60 3.39
CA THR A 11 -2.25 8.27 3.31
C THR A 11 -3.35 7.25 3.01
N SER A 12 -4.55 7.47 3.54
CA SER A 12 -5.66 6.52 3.40
C SER A 12 -6.26 6.47 2.00
N ASN A 13 -5.86 7.38 1.09
CA ASN A 13 -6.39 7.42 -0.27
C ASN A 13 -5.61 6.44 -1.16
N PHE A 14 -6.14 5.24 -1.38
CA PHE A 14 -5.47 4.24 -2.20
C PHE A 14 -5.38 4.67 -3.67
N ILE A 15 -4.23 4.44 -4.29
CA ILE A 15 -3.98 4.77 -5.71
C ILE A 15 -4.43 3.66 -6.66
N LYS A 16 -4.54 2.45 -6.13
CA LYS A 16 -5.01 1.26 -6.85
C LYS A 16 -5.64 0.31 -5.85
N HIS A 17 -6.63 -0.44 -6.32
CA HIS A 17 -7.18 -1.56 -5.58
C HIS A 17 -7.75 -2.59 -6.54
N TYR A 18 -7.84 -3.84 -6.09
CA TYR A 18 -8.51 -4.91 -6.81
C TYR A 18 -8.92 -6.00 -5.82
N GLY A 19 -9.78 -6.91 -6.24
CA GLY A 19 -10.12 -8.08 -5.45
C GLY A 19 -10.36 -9.28 -6.32
N VAL A 20 -10.34 -10.44 -5.68
CA VAL A 20 -10.37 -11.74 -6.32
C VAL A 20 -11.54 -12.51 -5.75
N MET A 21 -12.39 -13.05 -6.61
CA MET A 21 -13.48 -13.95 -6.24
C MET A 21 -13.18 -15.37 -6.71
N ASN A 22 -13.82 -16.36 -6.07
CA ASN A 22 -13.87 -17.71 -6.61
C ASN A 22 -14.97 -17.86 -7.67
N ASN A 23 -15.04 -19.04 -8.30
CA ASN A 23 -16.05 -19.37 -9.32
C ASN A 23 -17.50 -19.36 -8.80
N TYR A 24 -17.70 -19.26 -7.48
CA TYR A 24 -19.01 -19.18 -6.83
C TYR A 24 -19.39 -17.75 -6.42
N GLY A 25 -18.60 -16.74 -6.82
CA GLY A 25 -18.86 -15.33 -6.50
C GLY A 25 -18.53 -14.95 -5.05
N GLN A 26 -17.75 -15.76 -4.33
CA GLN A 26 -17.30 -15.45 -2.97
C GLN A 26 -15.95 -14.72 -3.03
N ASN A 27 -15.84 -13.61 -2.30
CA ASN A 27 -14.59 -12.86 -2.17
C ASN A 27 -13.50 -13.71 -1.49
N ILE A 28 -12.31 -13.76 -2.09
CA ILE A 28 -11.13 -14.44 -1.56
C ILE A 28 -10.16 -13.41 -0.98
N TYR A 29 -9.77 -12.42 -1.78
CA TYR A 29 -8.82 -11.39 -1.38
C TYR A 29 -9.29 -10.01 -1.82
N TYR A 30 -8.92 -9.00 -1.05
CA TYR A 30 -8.94 -7.61 -1.46
C TYR A 30 -7.56 -7.00 -1.25
N THR A 31 -7.00 -6.37 -2.27
CA THR A 31 -5.71 -5.70 -2.21
C THR A 31 -5.88 -4.22 -2.53
N ALA A 32 -5.28 -3.35 -1.70
CA ALA A 32 -5.26 -1.91 -1.87
C ALA A 32 -3.84 -1.38 -1.71
N TYR A 33 -3.51 -0.33 -2.46
CA TYR A 33 -2.19 0.30 -2.45
C TYR A 33 -2.29 1.72 -1.91
N TYR A 34 -1.83 1.92 -0.68
CA TYR A 34 -1.87 3.21 0.02
C TYR A 34 -0.55 3.96 -0.21
N PRO A 35 -0.56 5.15 -0.85
CA PRO A 35 0.66 5.83 -1.23
C PRO A 35 1.41 6.34 0.01
N ILE A 36 2.73 6.28 -0.08
CA ILE A 36 3.66 6.84 0.91
C ILE A 36 4.12 8.20 0.38
N THR A 37 3.83 9.26 1.13
CA THR A 37 4.17 10.63 0.77
C THR A 37 5.14 11.22 1.78
N LEU A 38 6.06 12.05 1.31
CA LEU A 38 6.91 12.85 2.17
C LEU A 38 6.09 13.94 2.87
N GLU A 39 6.32 14.18 4.17
CA GLU A 39 5.66 15.23 4.93
C GLU A 39 6.19 16.62 4.51
N THR A 40 7.48 16.72 4.22
CA THR A 40 8.10 17.93 3.68
C THR A 40 8.99 17.63 2.47
N TYR A 41 9.25 18.63 1.64
CA TYR A 41 10.14 18.52 0.48
C TYR A 41 11.62 18.29 0.86
N MET A 42 11.98 18.50 2.12
CA MET A 42 13.32 18.26 2.66
C MET A 42 13.49 16.87 3.28
N ASP A 43 12.40 16.15 3.51
CA ASP A 43 12.45 14.80 4.03
C ASP A 43 12.94 13.85 2.94
N THR A 44 13.87 12.96 3.31
CA THR A 44 14.38 11.95 2.38
C THR A 44 13.99 10.58 2.89
N LEU A 45 12.95 10.01 2.30
CA LEU A 45 12.65 8.61 2.50
C LEU A 45 13.71 7.81 1.75
N TYR A 46 14.52 7.01 2.46
CA TYR A 46 15.52 6.14 1.83
C TYR A 46 14.84 4.92 1.21
N ILE A 47 14.02 5.19 0.20
CA ILE A 47 13.45 4.19 -0.69
C ILE A 47 14.10 4.41 -2.05
N ASN A 48 14.80 3.38 -2.53
CA ASN A 48 15.40 3.38 -3.84
C ASN A 48 14.29 3.29 -4.91
N LEU A 49 13.67 4.42 -5.25
CA LEU A 49 12.70 4.57 -6.35
C LEU A 49 13.42 5.02 -7.62
N VAL A 50 13.02 4.48 -8.77
CA VAL A 50 13.35 5.11 -10.05
C VAL A 50 12.35 6.22 -10.40
N SER A 51 12.66 7.08 -11.37
CA SER A 51 11.87 8.28 -11.70
C SER A 51 10.42 8.01 -12.12
N SER A 52 10.10 6.79 -12.56
CA SER A 52 8.74 6.37 -12.90
C SER A 52 8.00 5.65 -11.78
N GLU A 53 8.59 5.51 -10.59
CA GLU A 53 8.01 4.77 -9.47
C GLU A 53 7.47 5.69 -8.37
N VAL A 54 6.41 5.23 -7.71
CA VAL A 54 5.92 5.78 -6.45
C VAL A 54 5.94 4.70 -5.37
N ALA A 55 6.27 5.09 -4.13
CA ALA A 55 6.21 4.18 -3.00
C ALA A 55 4.76 4.04 -2.49
N ALA A 56 4.34 2.83 -2.17
CA ALA A 56 3.06 2.55 -1.54
C ALA A 56 3.16 1.39 -0.56
N VAL A 57 2.24 1.33 0.39
CA VAL A 57 1.95 0.15 1.18
C VAL A 57 0.92 -0.68 0.42
N GLU A 58 1.34 -1.82 -0.09
CA GLU A 58 0.45 -2.89 -0.51
C GLU A 58 -0.16 -3.52 0.74
N ALA A 59 -1.48 -3.50 0.84
CA ALA A 59 -2.21 -4.17 1.89
C ALA A 59 -3.17 -5.18 1.26
N THR A 60 -3.19 -6.41 1.77
CA THR A 60 -4.11 -7.45 1.30
C THR A 60 -4.91 -8.02 2.47
N TYR A 61 -6.23 -7.96 2.36
CA TYR A 61 -7.18 -8.59 3.27
C TYR A 61 -7.62 -9.95 2.70
N ASP A 62 -7.40 -11.03 3.45
CA ASP A 62 -7.91 -12.37 3.13
C ASP A 62 -9.27 -12.59 3.81
N PHE A 63 -10.32 -12.79 3.02
CA PHE A 63 -11.69 -12.99 3.52
C PHE A 63 -11.89 -14.34 4.21
N ARG A 64 -11.07 -15.34 3.91
CA ARG A 64 -11.16 -16.68 4.51
C ARG A 64 -10.51 -16.72 5.88
N THR A 65 -9.44 -15.96 6.08
CA THR A 65 -8.67 -15.95 7.34
C THR A 65 -8.89 -14.70 8.19
N ASN A 66 -9.53 -13.66 7.66
CA ASN A 66 -9.70 -12.34 8.29
C ASN A 66 -8.38 -11.64 8.67
N LYS A 67 -7.28 -12.04 8.02
CA LYS A 67 -5.94 -11.48 8.23
C LYS A 67 -5.63 -10.42 7.18
N VAL A 68 -4.80 -9.47 7.59
CA VAL A 68 -4.19 -8.47 6.69
C VAL A 68 -2.70 -8.76 6.58
N SER A 69 -2.19 -8.79 5.36
CA SER A 69 -0.75 -8.71 5.08
C SER A 69 -0.43 -7.33 4.54
N THR A 70 0.74 -6.81 4.90
CA THR A 70 1.23 -5.52 4.39
C THR A 70 2.67 -5.66 3.90
N SER A 71 2.98 -4.98 2.81
CA SER A 71 4.30 -4.92 2.19
C SER A 71 4.51 -3.53 1.62
N ILE A 72 5.76 -3.08 1.56
CA ILE A 72 6.10 -1.80 0.92
C ILE A 72 6.57 -2.10 -0.49
N VAL A 73 5.99 -1.40 -1.46
CA VAL A 73 6.22 -1.64 -2.89
C VAL A 73 6.52 -0.33 -3.61
N ALA A 74 7.38 -0.40 -4.61
CA ALA A 74 7.52 0.61 -5.63
C ALA A 74 6.57 0.23 -6.78
N ILE A 75 5.69 1.15 -7.15
CA ILE A 75 4.70 0.96 -8.20
C ILE A 75 5.07 1.85 -9.36
N ASN A 76 5.17 1.28 -10.56
CA ASN A 76 5.38 2.09 -11.74
C ASN A 76 4.10 2.90 -12.06
N THR A 77 4.24 4.22 -12.10
CA THR A 77 3.16 5.18 -12.38
C THR A 77 2.61 5.09 -13.79
N LYS A 78 3.41 4.57 -14.74
CA LYS A 78 3.01 4.35 -16.14
C LYS A 78 2.43 2.96 -16.35
N ASP A 79 2.76 2.01 -15.48
CA ASP A 79 2.30 0.63 -15.54
C ASP A 79 2.11 0.05 -14.14
N TYR A 80 0.87 0.11 -13.66
CA TYR A 80 0.51 -0.38 -12.34
C TYR A 80 0.58 -1.91 -12.19
N VAL A 81 0.91 -2.67 -13.24
CA VAL A 81 1.12 -4.13 -13.15
C VAL A 81 2.52 -4.41 -12.62
N ASN A 82 3.51 -3.63 -13.04
CA ASN A 82 4.90 -3.82 -12.67
C ASN A 82 5.20 -3.16 -11.32
N MET A 83 5.50 -3.99 -10.33
CA MET A 83 5.81 -3.58 -8.96
C MET A 83 7.08 -4.25 -8.46
N ARG A 84 7.79 -3.57 -7.56
CA ARG A 84 8.98 -4.12 -6.90
C ARG A 84 8.83 -4.02 -5.39
N TYR A 85 9.04 -5.14 -4.70
CA TYR A 85 9.06 -5.16 -3.25
C TYR A 85 10.27 -4.42 -2.71
N LEU A 86 10.02 -3.57 -1.73
CA LEU A 86 11.02 -2.74 -1.09
C LEU A 86 11.24 -3.24 0.33
N ASN A 87 12.50 -3.42 0.67
CA ASN A 87 12.90 -3.54 2.07
C ASN A 87 13.35 -2.15 2.52
N THR A 88 12.61 -1.54 3.45
CA THR A 88 12.97 -0.24 4.02
C THR A 88 13.25 -0.39 5.51
N GLN A 89 14.29 0.31 5.96
CA GLN A 89 14.61 0.47 7.39
C GLN A 89 14.05 1.78 7.95
N ALA A 90 13.37 2.58 7.12
CA ALA A 90 12.81 3.85 7.53
C ALA A 90 11.47 3.67 8.26
N GLU A 91 11.27 4.43 9.33
CA GLU A 91 9.98 4.52 10.01
C GLU A 91 8.99 5.29 9.12
N ILE A 92 7.86 4.65 8.79
CA ILE A 92 6.79 5.28 8.02
C ILE A 92 5.60 5.51 8.95
N LYS A 93 5.22 6.77 9.09
CA LYS A 93 4.09 7.17 9.92
C LYS A 93 2.79 6.67 9.34
N ASP A 94 1.84 6.36 10.24
CA ASP A 94 0.53 5.80 9.92
C ASP A 94 0.57 4.40 9.24
N PHE A 95 1.73 3.74 9.13
CA PHE A 95 1.83 2.39 8.56
C PHE A 95 0.91 1.39 9.28
N ASN A 96 0.86 1.43 10.60
CA ASN A 96 -0.02 0.56 11.40
C ASN A 96 -1.52 0.82 11.20
N ARG A 97 -1.91 1.98 10.65
CA ARG A 97 -3.32 2.33 10.40
C ARG A 97 -3.85 1.69 9.13
N VAL A 98 -2.97 1.21 8.26
CA VAL A 98 -3.30 0.55 7.00
C VAL A 98 -4.19 -0.68 7.23
N ASP A 99 -3.98 -1.46 8.30
CA ASP A 99 -4.85 -2.59 8.67
C ASP A 99 -6.29 -2.13 8.92
N SER A 100 -6.48 -1.01 9.64
CA SER A 100 -7.81 -0.46 9.87
C SER A 100 -8.45 0.06 8.59
N TRP A 101 -7.68 0.74 7.73
CA TRP A 101 -8.20 1.29 6.48
C TRP A 101 -8.66 0.19 5.53
N ILE A 102 -7.85 -0.85 5.30
CA ILE A 102 -8.26 -1.94 4.39
C ILE A 102 -9.48 -2.70 4.91
N ARG A 103 -9.64 -2.83 6.23
CA ARG A 103 -10.83 -3.42 6.85
C ARG A 103 -12.09 -2.59 6.66
N GLN A 104 -11.98 -1.27 6.55
CA GLN A 104 -13.09 -0.38 6.24
C GLN A 104 -13.37 -0.38 4.73
N ASP A 105 -12.32 -0.21 3.92
CA ASP A 105 -12.41 -0.09 2.47
C ASP A 105 -13.01 -1.34 1.82
N LYS A 106 -12.70 -2.54 2.34
CA LYS A 106 -13.26 -3.81 1.82
C LYS A 106 -14.79 -3.87 1.84
N ILE A 107 -15.45 -3.12 2.72
CA ILE A 107 -16.92 -3.10 2.86
C ILE A 107 -17.57 -2.36 1.69
N ASN A 108 -16.86 -1.39 1.10
CA ASN A 108 -17.36 -0.54 0.02
C ASN A 108 -17.28 -1.21 -1.36
N ILE A 109 -16.66 -2.39 -1.45
CA ILE A 109 -16.47 -3.10 -2.70
C ILE A 109 -17.58 -4.12 -2.90
N LYS A 110 -18.81 -3.62 -2.98
CA LYS A 110 -19.96 -4.52 -3.08
C LYS A 110 -20.01 -5.32 -4.37
N TYR A 111 -19.29 -4.96 -5.43
CA TYR A 111 -19.37 -5.66 -6.71
C TYR A 111 -18.06 -5.49 -7.50
N PHE A 112 -17.17 -6.47 -7.46
CA PHE A 112 -16.30 -6.68 -8.63
C PHE A 112 -17.21 -7.28 -9.71
N LYS A 113 -17.76 -6.44 -10.58
CA LYS A 113 -18.37 -6.86 -11.85
C LYS A 113 -17.30 -6.89 -12.92
#